data_AF-A0A1X0K159-F1
#
_entry.id   AF-A0A1X0K159-F1
#
_cell.length_a   1.000
_cell.length_b   1.000
_cell.length_c   1.000
_cell.angle_alpha   90.00
_cell.angle_beta   90.00
_cell.angle_gamma   90.00
#
_symmetry.space_group_name_H-M   'P 1'
#
loop_
_entity.id
_entity.type
_entity.pdbx_description
1 polymer ?
#
loop_
_entity_poly.entity_id
_entity_poly.type
_entity_poly.pdbx_seq_one_letter_code
_entity_poly.pdbx_strand_id
1 'polypeptide(L)'
;MQMWAAAAGIGQSDCEHVMHATLAQPVLAVTSVAYVVVGLGVLALAVRARGGLAAAAGVVLVAVGAGSVVYHGPQPTWAGAAHDWPIIAIAVVYFAGLACTVRREWRVWLAAAAILAIALITYVAGRSGSPLCRPDSPWQFHGAWHVVSAAAAGLAALAMARHAVLVRRESARRDAAGGQ
;
A
#
# COMPACT_ATOMS: atom_id res chain seq x y z
N MET A 1 -10.79 -36.91 -3.29
CA MET A 1 -11.39 -35.98 -4.25
C MET A 1 -12.44 -35.16 -3.52
N GLN A 2 -12.36 -33.82 -3.63
CA GLN A 2 -13.31 -32.81 -3.14
C GLN A 2 -13.49 -32.63 -1.63
N MET A 3 -12.54 -31.92 -1.01
CA MET A 3 -12.86 -30.95 0.04
C MET A 3 -12.71 -29.56 -0.58
N TRP A 4 -13.72 -29.14 -1.33
CA TRP A 4 -13.84 -27.74 -1.71
C TRP A 4 -14.12 -26.97 -0.41
N ALA A 5 -13.10 -26.25 0.07
CA ALA A 5 -13.34 -25.10 0.92
C ALA A 5 -14.42 -24.29 0.20
N ALA A 6 -15.57 -24.09 0.85
CA ALA A 6 -16.52 -23.09 0.38
C ALA A 6 -15.69 -21.83 0.12
N ALA A 7 -15.63 -21.38 -1.13
CA ALA A 7 -14.94 -20.15 -1.45
C ALA A 7 -15.60 -19.08 -0.57
N ALA A 8 -14.90 -18.63 0.47
CA ALA A 8 -15.38 -17.54 1.28
C ALA A 8 -15.68 -16.40 0.30
N GLY A 9 -16.90 -15.85 0.36
CA GLY A 9 -17.27 -14.73 -0.49
C GLY A 9 -16.25 -13.59 -0.34
N ILE A 10 -16.14 -12.76 -1.38
CA ILE A 10 -15.30 -11.56 -1.36
C ILE A 10 -15.63 -10.72 -0.12
N GLY A 11 -14.60 -10.33 0.65
CA GLY A 11 -14.73 -9.51 1.85
C GLY A 11 -15.32 -10.18 3.09
N GLN A 12 -15.68 -11.47 3.06
CA GLN A 12 -16.32 -12.17 4.20
C GLN A 12 -15.44 -12.29 5.45
N SER A 13 -14.14 -12.09 5.27
CA SER A 13 -13.17 -12.19 6.33
C SER A 13 -12.90 -10.86 7.05
N ASP A 14 -13.48 -9.78 6.54
CA ASP A 14 -13.36 -8.45 7.10
C ASP A 14 -14.44 -8.24 8.15
N CYS A 15 -14.18 -7.35 9.11
CA CYS A 15 -15.16 -7.07 10.13
C CYS A 15 -16.41 -6.35 9.59
N GLU A 16 -16.27 -5.48 8.59
CA GLU A 16 -17.41 -4.74 8.02
C GLU A 16 -18.34 -5.66 7.24
N HIS A 17 -19.65 -5.55 7.50
CA HIS A 17 -20.67 -6.31 6.80
C HIS A 17 -20.67 -6.03 5.29
N VAL A 18 -20.86 -7.09 4.51
CA VAL A 18 -21.05 -6.99 3.06
C VAL A 18 -22.53 -6.73 2.77
N MET A 19 -22.83 -5.56 2.23
CA MET A 19 -24.19 -5.12 1.89
C MET A 19 -24.45 -5.21 0.39
N HIS A 20 -25.71 -5.36 0.00
CA HIS A 20 -26.14 -5.27 -1.40
C HIS A 20 -26.29 -3.80 -1.83
N ALA A 21 -25.15 -3.10 -1.97
CA ALA A 21 -25.08 -1.69 -2.38
C ALA A 21 -23.88 -1.46 -3.33
N THR A 22 -23.79 -0.28 -3.93
CA THR A 22 -22.64 0.10 -4.78
C THR A 22 -21.33 0.12 -4.01
N LEU A 23 -21.39 0.39 -2.71
CA LEU A 23 -20.31 0.18 -1.77
C LEU A 23 -20.71 -0.97 -0.83
N ALA A 24 -20.22 -2.16 -1.11
CA ALA A 24 -20.54 -3.35 -0.32
C ALA A 24 -20.02 -3.23 1.12
N GLN A 25 -18.86 -2.58 1.30
CA GLN A 25 -18.21 -2.29 2.58
C GLN A 25 -17.75 -0.82 2.57
N PRO A 26 -18.66 0.14 2.87
CA PRO A 26 -18.40 1.57 2.72
C PRO A 26 -17.17 2.11 3.44
N VAL A 27 -16.92 1.71 4.69
CA VAL A 27 -15.79 2.20 5.49
C VAL A 27 -14.48 1.73 4.85
N LEU A 28 -14.40 0.45 4.49
CA LEU A 28 -13.20 -0.12 3.87
C LEU A 28 -12.97 0.51 2.49
N ALA A 29 -14.00 0.65 1.66
CA ALA A 29 -13.88 1.28 0.35
C ALA A 29 -13.40 2.74 0.44
N VAL A 30 -13.95 3.54 1.36
CA VAL A 30 -13.54 4.94 1.54
C VAL A 30 -12.12 5.04 2.07
N THR A 31 -11.74 4.23 3.06
CA THR A 31 -10.39 4.25 3.63
C THR A 31 -9.32 3.78 2.64
N SER A 32 -9.66 2.93 1.66
CA SER A 32 -8.75 2.52 0.58
C SER A 32 -8.30 3.69 -0.32
N VAL A 33 -9.03 4.80 -0.34
CA VAL A 33 -8.62 6.03 -1.05
C VAL A 33 -7.31 6.59 -0.49
N ALA A 34 -6.94 6.26 0.76
CA ALA A 34 -5.65 6.64 1.34
C ALA A 34 -4.47 6.17 0.50
N TYR A 35 -4.51 4.95 -0.05
CA TYR A 35 -3.45 4.45 -0.93
C TYR A 35 -3.34 5.26 -2.22
N VAL A 36 -4.46 5.69 -2.81
CA VAL A 36 -4.48 6.53 -4.01
C VAL A 36 -3.86 7.89 -3.72
N VAL A 37 -4.27 8.54 -2.63
CA VAL A 37 -3.74 9.85 -2.23
C VAL A 37 -2.25 9.78 -1.97
N VAL A 38 -1.79 8.79 -1.20
CA VAL A 38 -0.36 8.59 -0.93
C VAL A 38 0.40 8.26 -2.21
N GLY A 39 -0.13 7.38 -3.05
CA GLY A 39 0.48 6.99 -4.33
C GLY A 39 0.67 8.17 -5.28
N LEU A 40 -0.33 9.05 -5.40
CA LEU A 40 -0.23 10.29 -6.17
C LEU A 40 0.82 11.25 -5.59
N GLY A 41 0.89 11.38 -4.27
CA GLY A 41 1.94 12.16 -3.59
C GLY A 41 3.35 11.61 -3.88
N VAL A 42 3.50 10.28 -3.85
CA VAL A 42 4.74 9.58 -4.20
C VAL A 42 5.10 9.81 -5.67
N LEU A 43 4.14 9.72 -6.60
CA LEU A 43 4.38 10.03 -8.01
C LEU A 43 4.86 11.46 -8.21
N ALA A 44 4.21 12.43 -7.57
CA ALA A 44 4.60 13.83 -7.65
C ALA A 44 6.02 14.07 -7.10
N LEU A 45 6.41 13.33 -6.05
CA LEU A 45 7.77 13.34 -5.53
C LEU A 45 8.75 12.64 -6.50
N ALA A 46 8.37 11.50 -7.06
CA ALA A 46 9.18 10.71 -7.98
C ALA A 46 9.52 11.47 -9.26
N VAL A 47 8.58 12.24 -9.80
CA VAL A 47 8.79 13.13 -10.95
C VAL A 47 9.87 14.16 -10.64
N ARG A 48 9.78 14.84 -9.48
CA ARG A 48 10.81 15.79 -9.01
C ARG A 48 12.15 15.08 -8.77
N ALA A 49 12.10 13.88 -8.21
CA ALA A 49 13.25 13.05 -7.92
C ALA A 49 13.82 12.31 -9.17
N ARG A 50 13.18 12.41 -10.35
CA ARG A 50 13.42 11.58 -11.55
C ARG A 50 13.83 10.14 -11.20
N GLY A 51 13.12 9.54 -10.25
CA GLY A 51 13.47 8.24 -9.67
C GLY A 51 12.51 7.15 -10.13
N GLY A 52 13.00 6.20 -10.93
CA GLY A 52 12.18 5.11 -11.49
C GLY A 52 11.53 4.22 -10.42
N LEU A 53 12.28 3.82 -9.39
CA LEU A 53 11.74 2.99 -8.30
C LEU A 53 10.65 3.73 -7.49
N ALA A 54 10.84 5.01 -7.21
CA ALA A 54 9.83 5.82 -6.54
C ALA A 54 8.58 6.00 -7.41
N ALA A 55 8.74 6.16 -8.73
CA ALA A 55 7.63 6.25 -9.65
C ALA A 55 6.85 4.93 -9.71
N ALA A 56 7.55 3.80 -9.81
CA ALA A 56 6.95 2.48 -9.75
C ALA A 56 6.16 2.28 -8.43
N ALA A 57 6.74 2.65 -7.29
CA ALA A 57 6.08 2.59 -5.98
C ALA A 57 4.79 3.41 -5.93
N GLY A 58 4.80 4.62 -6.51
CA GLY A 58 3.62 5.46 -6.62
C GLY A 58 2.53 4.85 -7.51
N VAL A 59 2.89 4.29 -8.67
CA VAL A 59 1.93 3.62 -9.58
C VAL A 59 1.27 2.42 -8.89
N VAL A 60 2.06 1.53 -8.28
CA VAL A 60 1.51 0.33 -7.64
C VAL A 60 0.67 0.67 -6.42
N LEU A 61 0.99 1.74 -5.67
CA LEU A 61 0.13 2.24 -4.59
C LEU A 61 -1.23 2.73 -5.08
N VAL A 62 -1.26 3.50 -6.18
CA VAL A 62 -2.53 3.91 -6.80
C VAL A 62 -3.32 2.70 -7.26
N ALA A 63 -2.66 1.70 -7.85
CA ALA A 63 -3.31 0.47 -8.28
C ALA A 63 -3.88 -0.35 -7.11
N VAL A 64 -3.15 -0.46 -5.98
CA VAL A 64 -3.65 -1.08 -4.74
C VAL A 64 -4.88 -0.36 -4.24
N GLY A 65 -4.85 0.98 -4.17
CA GLY A 65 -5.98 1.77 -3.73
C GLY A 65 -7.21 1.59 -4.63
N ALA A 66 -7.03 1.68 -5.95
CA ALA A 66 -8.12 1.48 -6.90
C ALA A 66 -8.69 0.04 -6.84
N GLY A 67 -7.82 -0.97 -6.79
CA GLY A 67 -8.23 -2.37 -6.63
C GLY A 67 -9.01 -2.61 -5.35
N SER A 68 -8.56 -2.01 -4.23
CA SER A 68 -9.22 -2.11 -2.94
C SER A 68 -10.56 -1.37 -2.87
N VAL A 69 -10.69 -0.20 -3.52
CA VAL A 69 -11.98 0.46 -3.72
C VAL A 69 -12.94 -0.44 -4.51
N VAL A 70 -12.46 -1.15 -5.54
CA VAL A 70 -13.31 -2.09 -6.30
C VAL A 70 -13.70 -3.30 -5.46
N TYR A 71 -12.78 -3.84 -4.66
CA TYR A 71 -12.96 -5.02 -3.81
C TYR A 71 -13.92 -4.79 -2.65
N HIS A 72 -13.87 -3.62 -2.02
CA HIS A 72 -14.79 -3.27 -0.93
C HIS A 72 -16.02 -2.51 -1.44
N GLY A 73 -15.97 -1.99 -2.66
CA GLY A 73 -17.05 -1.22 -3.26
C GLY A 73 -18.01 -2.10 -4.08
N PRO A 74 -17.98 -2.02 -5.42
CA PRO A 74 -18.96 -2.67 -6.30
C PRO A 74 -18.81 -4.19 -6.42
N GLN A 75 -17.67 -4.78 -6.00
CA GLN A 75 -17.44 -6.24 -5.99
C GLN A 75 -17.80 -6.99 -7.29
N PRO A 76 -17.36 -6.54 -8.49
CA PRO A 76 -17.49 -7.34 -9.70
C PRO A 76 -16.72 -8.67 -9.58
N THR A 77 -17.00 -9.63 -10.45
CA THR A 77 -16.37 -10.97 -10.42
C THR A 77 -14.84 -10.96 -10.51
N TRP A 78 -14.25 -9.89 -11.05
CA TRP A 78 -12.80 -9.70 -11.15
C TRP A 78 -12.19 -8.89 -9.99
N ALA A 79 -12.99 -8.45 -9.00
CA ALA A 79 -12.54 -7.58 -7.92
C ALA A 79 -11.42 -8.18 -7.07
N GLY A 80 -11.49 -9.50 -6.80
CA GLY A 80 -10.41 -10.22 -6.11
C GLY A 80 -9.08 -10.12 -6.86
N ALA A 81 -9.09 -10.37 -8.16
CA ALA A 81 -7.88 -10.26 -8.98
C ALA A 81 -7.35 -8.82 -9.04
N ALA A 82 -8.24 -7.83 -9.21
CA ALA A 82 -7.85 -6.41 -9.23
C ALA A 82 -7.30 -5.92 -7.89
N HIS A 83 -7.64 -6.56 -6.79
CA HIS A 83 -7.10 -6.29 -5.47
C HIS A 83 -5.75 -6.97 -5.23
N ASP A 84 -5.65 -8.26 -5.53
CA ASP A 84 -4.51 -9.08 -5.11
C ASP A 84 -3.27 -8.87 -6.00
N TRP A 85 -3.45 -8.65 -7.32
CA TRP A 85 -2.33 -8.45 -8.23
C TRP A 85 -1.51 -7.19 -7.90
N PRO A 86 -2.12 -6.02 -7.66
CA PRO A 86 -1.38 -4.85 -7.18
C PRO A 86 -0.67 -5.07 -5.84
N ILE A 87 -1.22 -5.90 -4.93
CA ILE A 87 -0.57 -6.25 -3.65
C ILE A 87 0.71 -7.07 -3.89
N ILE A 88 0.70 -7.98 -4.86
CA ILE A 88 1.90 -8.70 -5.26
C ILE A 88 2.91 -7.73 -5.89
N ALA A 89 2.46 -6.82 -6.76
CA ALA A 89 3.31 -5.85 -7.42
C ALA A 89 3.98 -4.88 -6.42
N ILE A 90 3.25 -4.40 -5.42
CA ILE A 90 3.82 -3.53 -4.38
C ILE A 90 4.88 -4.29 -3.57
N ALA A 91 4.67 -5.56 -3.22
CA ALA A 91 5.67 -6.36 -2.53
C ALA A 91 6.98 -6.47 -3.35
N VAL A 92 6.89 -6.73 -4.66
CA VAL A 92 8.06 -6.80 -5.56
C VAL A 92 8.79 -5.46 -5.63
N VAL A 93 8.07 -4.36 -5.87
CA VAL A 93 8.68 -3.02 -5.97
C VAL A 93 9.34 -2.60 -4.67
N TYR A 94 8.71 -2.87 -3.53
CA TYR A 94 9.24 -2.48 -2.23
C TYR A 94 10.42 -3.35 -1.79
N PHE A 95 10.43 -4.63 -2.15
CA PHE A 95 11.60 -5.48 -1.96
C PHE A 95 12.80 -4.96 -2.77
N ALA A 96 12.60 -4.60 -4.05
CA ALA A 96 13.65 -4.00 -4.87
C ALA A 96 14.11 -2.65 -4.27
N GLY A 97 13.17 -1.80 -3.86
CA GLY A 97 13.46 -0.53 -3.18
C GLY A 97 14.28 -0.70 -1.92
N LEU A 98 13.93 -1.67 -1.06
CA LEU A 98 14.68 -2.01 0.15
C LEU A 98 16.09 -2.46 -0.21
N ALA A 99 16.23 -3.43 -1.11
CA ALA A 99 17.54 -3.96 -1.53
C ALA A 99 18.46 -2.86 -2.06
N CYS A 100 17.93 -1.93 -2.86
CA CYS A 100 18.72 -0.83 -3.43
C CYS A 100 19.07 0.27 -2.43
N THR A 101 18.24 0.54 -1.41
CA THR A 101 18.34 1.78 -0.63
C THR A 101 18.60 1.60 0.86
N VAL A 102 18.41 0.39 1.42
CA VAL A 102 18.47 0.14 2.87
C VAL A 102 19.78 0.58 3.50
N ARG A 103 20.92 0.39 2.82
CA ARG A 103 22.24 0.75 3.38
C ARG A 103 22.37 2.24 3.69
N ARG A 104 21.69 3.10 2.94
CA ARG A 104 21.74 4.57 3.09
C ARG A 104 20.55 5.11 3.89
N GLU A 105 19.39 4.46 3.78
CA GLU A 105 18.12 4.95 4.34
C GLU A 105 17.54 4.02 5.42
N TRP A 106 18.40 3.25 6.12
CA TRP A 106 17.95 2.21 7.08
C TRP A 106 16.99 2.73 8.15
N ARG A 107 17.18 3.97 8.63
CA ARG A 107 16.30 4.58 9.64
C ARG A 107 14.88 4.81 9.11
N VAL A 108 14.77 5.20 7.83
CA VAL A 108 13.49 5.41 7.16
C VAL A 108 12.80 4.06 6.95
N TRP A 109 13.54 3.05 6.53
CA TRP A 109 13.04 1.68 6.40
C TRP A 109 12.60 1.08 7.74
N LEU A 110 13.35 1.31 8.82
CA LEU A 110 12.97 0.85 10.15
C LEU A 110 11.68 1.54 10.63
N ALA A 111 11.56 2.85 10.42
CA ALA A 111 10.35 3.58 10.75
C ALA A 111 9.14 3.09 9.94
N ALA A 112 9.32 2.86 8.62
CA ALA A 112 8.29 2.29 7.77
C ALA A 112 7.88 0.89 8.23
N ALA A 113 8.84 0.04 8.59
CA ALA A 113 8.58 -1.30 9.12
C ALA A 113 7.83 -1.26 10.46
N ALA A 114 8.17 -0.34 11.36
CA ALA A 114 7.46 -0.15 12.63
C ALA A 114 6.00 0.28 12.41
N ILE A 115 5.76 1.22 11.48
CA ILE A 115 4.40 1.66 11.13
C ILE A 115 3.64 0.50 10.47
N LEU A 116 4.28 -0.29 9.60
CA LEU A 116 3.67 -1.47 9.00
C LEU A 116 3.31 -2.52 10.05
N ALA A 117 4.14 -2.72 11.07
CA ALA A 117 3.83 -3.63 12.18
C ALA A 117 2.55 -3.18 12.93
N ILE A 118 2.42 -1.87 13.18
CA ILE A 118 1.19 -1.30 13.75
C ILE A 118 0.00 -1.54 12.82
N ALA A 119 0.19 -1.34 11.51
CA ALA A 119 -0.84 -1.62 10.53
C ALA A 119 -1.28 -3.10 10.63
N LEU A 120 -0.36 -4.06 10.63
CA LEU A 120 -0.68 -5.49 10.72
C LEU A 120 -1.48 -5.83 11.98
N ILE A 121 -1.17 -5.18 13.11
CA ILE A 121 -1.98 -5.32 14.34
C ILE A 121 -3.41 -4.84 14.10
N THR A 122 -3.60 -3.68 13.46
CA THR A 122 -4.95 -3.17 13.13
C THR A 122 -5.68 -4.07 12.12
N TYR A 123 -4.98 -4.67 11.16
CA TYR A 123 -5.57 -5.64 10.24
C TYR A 123 -6.10 -6.86 10.99
N VAL A 124 -5.29 -7.47 11.84
CA VAL A 124 -5.69 -8.64 12.65
C VAL A 124 -6.86 -8.29 13.58
N ALA A 125 -6.82 -7.11 14.22
CA ALA A 125 -7.90 -6.64 15.07
C ALA A 125 -9.21 -6.39 14.31
N GLY A 126 -9.14 -6.06 13.02
CA GLY A 126 -10.28 -5.80 12.12
C GLY A 126 -10.79 -7.00 11.34
N ARG A 127 -10.41 -8.22 11.68
CA ARG A 127 -10.95 -9.46 11.10
C ARG A 127 -12.29 -9.83 11.73
N SER A 128 -13.18 -10.47 10.97
CA SER A 128 -14.52 -10.88 11.46
C SER A 128 -14.48 -11.81 12.68
N GLY A 129 -13.42 -12.59 12.88
CA GLY A 129 -13.23 -13.45 14.06
C GLY A 129 -12.59 -12.78 15.27
N SER A 130 -12.25 -11.50 15.20
CA SER A 130 -11.58 -10.77 16.29
C SER A 130 -12.58 -10.34 17.38
N PRO A 131 -12.21 -10.39 18.68
CA PRO A 131 -13.05 -9.87 19.77
C PRO A 131 -13.24 -8.34 19.70
N LEU A 132 -12.42 -7.65 18.90
CA LEU A 132 -12.49 -6.22 18.66
C LEU A 132 -13.36 -5.86 17.45
N CYS A 133 -13.87 -6.85 16.71
CA CYS A 133 -14.74 -6.61 15.57
C CYS A 133 -16.10 -6.04 16.02
N ARG A 134 -16.46 -4.88 15.47
CA ARG A 134 -17.77 -4.25 15.63
C ARG A 134 -18.29 -3.84 14.26
N PRO A 135 -19.06 -4.70 13.55
CA PRO A 135 -19.37 -4.50 12.14
C PRO A 135 -20.15 -3.21 11.85
N ASP A 136 -20.99 -2.76 12.79
CA ASP A 136 -21.82 -1.56 12.64
C ASP A 136 -21.08 -0.25 12.99
N SER A 137 -19.83 -0.33 13.44
CA SER A 137 -19.04 0.84 13.82
C SER A 137 -18.44 1.52 12.59
N PRO A 138 -18.50 2.86 12.46
CA PRO A 138 -17.73 3.58 11.44
C PRO A 138 -16.21 3.54 11.74
N TRP A 139 -15.83 3.27 12.99
CA TRP A 139 -14.44 3.13 13.42
C TRP A 139 -14.01 1.66 13.30
N GLN A 140 -13.58 1.27 12.09
CA GLN A 140 -13.10 -0.08 11.78
C GLN A 140 -11.58 -0.17 11.88
N PHE A 141 -11.07 -1.17 12.60
CA PHE A 141 -9.63 -1.46 12.64
C PHE A 141 -9.07 -1.85 11.27
N HIS A 142 -9.87 -2.50 10.41
CA HIS A 142 -9.48 -2.77 9.02
C HIS A 142 -9.38 -1.46 8.20
N GLY A 143 -10.27 -0.50 8.44
CA GLY A 143 -10.12 0.84 7.84
C GLY A 143 -8.84 1.54 8.31
N ALA A 144 -8.46 1.39 9.59
CA ALA A 144 -7.18 1.89 10.09
C ALA A 144 -5.98 1.19 9.42
N TRP A 145 -6.07 -0.11 9.13
CA TRP A 145 -5.06 -0.84 8.37
C TRP A 145 -4.77 -0.17 7.02
N HIS A 146 -5.80 0.24 6.27
CA HIS A 146 -5.61 0.92 4.99
C HIS A 146 -4.78 2.21 5.14
N VAL A 147 -5.16 3.05 6.10
CA VAL A 147 -4.50 4.35 6.31
C VAL A 147 -3.06 4.18 6.81
N VAL A 148 -2.84 3.33 7.81
CA VAL A 148 -1.53 3.16 8.45
C VAL A 148 -0.55 2.45 7.52
N SER A 149 -0.99 1.43 6.77
CA SER A 149 -0.12 0.77 5.79
C SER A 149 0.16 1.64 4.56
N ALA A 150 -0.78 2.48 4.12
CA ALA A 150 -0.51 3.51 3.10
C ALA A 150 0.57 4.48 3.57
N ALA A 151 0.52 4.94 4.82
CA ALA A 151 1.54 5.82 5.40
C ALA A 151 2.92 5.13 5.49
N ALA A 152 2.97 3.86 5.93
CA ALA A 152 4.20 3.07 5.94
C ALA A 152 4.80 2.96 4.53
N ALA A 153 3.96 2.66 3.55
CA ALA A 153 4.37 2.53 2.15
C ALA A 153 4.87 3.86 1.58
N GLY A 154 4.19 4.97 1.86
CA GLY A 154 4.64 6.31 1.47
C GLY A 154 6.01 6.68 2.06
N LEU A 155 6.24 6.35 3.34
CA LEU A 155 7.52 6.58 4.00
C LEU A 155 8.66 5.74 3.39
N ALA A 156 8.40 4.48 3.07
CA ALA A 156 9.38 3.65 2.37
C ALA A 156 9.65 4.15 0.94
N ALA A 157 8.65 4.63 0.21
CA ALA A 157 8.84 5.26 -1.10
C ALA A 157 9.66 6.56 -1.03
N LEU A 158 9.58 7.31 0.07
CA LEU A 158 10.43 8.47 0.31
C LEU A 158 11.91 8.09 0.37
N ALA A 159 12.27 6.94 0.94
CA ALA A 159 13.66 6.44 0.90
C ALA A 159 14.15 6.24 -0.55
N MET A 160 13.30 5.69 -1.42
CA MET A 160 13.60 5.50 -2.84
C MET A 160 13.81 6.83 -3.57
N ALA A 161 12.94 7.82 -3.30
CA ALA A 161 13.05 9.15 -3.90
C ALA A 161 14.31 9.92 -3.43
N ARG A 162 14.62 9.85 -2.13
CA ARG A 162 15.83 10.45 -1.55
C ARG A 162 17.10 9.86 -2.17
N HIS A 163 17.13 8.53 -2.31
CA HIS A 163 18.23 7.85 -2.98
C HIS A 163 18.44 8.33 -4.42
N ALA A 164 17.36 8.47 -5.21
CA ALA A 164 17.45 8.98 -6.57
C ALA A 164 17.99 10.43 -6.64
N VAL A 165 17.64 11.28 -5.67
CA VAL A 165 18.22 12.63 -5.56
C VAL A 165 19.71 12.57 -5.26
N LEU A 166 20.14 11.71 -4.33
CA LEU A 166 21.54 11.57 -3.94
C LEU A 166 22.40 11.08 -5.11
N VAL A 167 21.99 10.00 -5.78
CA VAL A 167 22.72 9.43 -6.93
C VAL A 167 22.93 10.49 -8.02
N ARG A 168 21.88 11.25 -8.36
CA ARG A 168 22.00 12.32 -9.36
C ARG A 168 22.95 13.44 -8.96
N ARG A 169 22.97 13.83 -7.68
CA ARG A 169 23.91 14.83 -7.18
C ARG A 169 25.35 14.33 -7.25
N GLU A 170 25.58 13.05 -6.96
CA GLU A 170 26.90 12.42 -7.07
C GLU A 170 27.37 12.36 -8.52
N SER A 171 26.50 11.99 -9.47
CA SER A 171 26.80 12.03 -10.90
C SER A 171 27.19 13.44 -11.37
N ALA A 172 26.38 14.45 -11.06
CA ALA A 172 26.67 15.83 -11.46
C ALA A 172 28.01 16.36 -10.88
N ARG A 173 28.39 15.94 -9.67
CA ARG A 173 29.70 16.29 -9.09
C ARG A 173 30.86 15.60 -9.81
N ARG A 174 30.70 14.36 -10.26
CA ARG A 174 31.72 13.63 -11.02
C ARG A 174 31.93 14.27 -12.40
N ASP A 175 30.84 14.63 -13.08
CA ASP A 175 30.90 15.29 -14.39
C ASP A 175 31.63 16.64 -14.30
N ALA A 176 31.38 17.41 -13.22
CA ALA A 176 32.09 18.66 -12.97
C ALA A 176 33.58 18.49 -12.64
N ALA A 177 33.97 17.34 -12.08
CA ALA A 177 35.36 17.05 -11.69
C ALA A 177 36.19 16.43 -12.82
N GLY A 178 35.56 15.69 -13.75
CA GLY A 178 36.23 15.04 -14.88
C GLY A 178 36.31 15.87 -16.17
N GLY A 179 35.76 17.09 -16.16
CA GLY A 179 35.83 18.05 -17.27
C GLY A 179 37.03 19.00 -17.23
N GLN A 180 38.05 18.70 -16.42
CA GLN A 180 39.37 19.37 -16.42
C GLN A 180 40.39 18.49 -17.12
#